data_AF-A0A147KCU2-F1
#
_entry.id   AF-A0A147KCU2-F1
#
_cell.length_a   1.000
_cell.length_b   1.000
_cell.length_c   1.000
_cell.angle_alpha   90.00
_cell.angle_beta   90.00
_cell.angle_gamma   90.00
#
_symmetry.space_group_name_H-M   'P 1'
#
loop_
_entity.id
_entity.type
_entity.pdbx_description
1 polymer ?
#
loop_
_entity_poly.entity_id
_entity_poly.type
_entity_poly.pdbx_seq_one_letter_code
_entity_poly.pdbx_strand_id
1 'polypeptide(L)'
;MDLDLFVTERRPSWERLHKLVRRHRRLTGEEVDELVELYQRVATDLSVLRSAGHDPALAGWLSGLVARARAVITGAHAGSWRDLGRFFTRSFPAALYRLRWWWLATAAANVVVAVAVGVWIAADPEVQA
;
A
#
# COMPACT_ATOMS: atom_id res chain seq x y z
N MET A 1 -39.46 -12.41 8.35
CA MET A 1 -39.16 -13.85 8.17
C MET A 1 -38.01 -14.08 7.19
N ASP A 2 -37.47 -13.04 6.53
CA ASP A 2 -36.36 -13.17 5.56
C ASP A 2 -34.95 -12.97 6.14
N LEU A 3 -34.85 -12.44 7.36
CA LEU A 3 -33.56 -12.19 8.01
C LEU A 3 -32.84 -13.50 8.37
N ASP A 4 -33.57 -14.49 8.91
CA ASP A 4 -32.96 -15.76 9.28
C ASP A 4 -32.48 -16.56 8.06
N LEU A 5 -33.19 -16.46 6.93
CA LEU A 5 -32.73 -17.01 5.64
C LEU A 5 -31.48 -16.29 5.15
N PHE A 6 -31.48 -14.95 5.14
CA PHE A 6 -30.33 -14.14 4.74
C PHE A 6 -29.10 -14.43 5.61
N VAL A 7 -29.29 -14.56 6.93
CA VAL A 7 -28.23 -14.91 7.88
C VAL A 7 -27.75 -16.34 7.65
N THR A 8 -28.63 -17.29 7.40
CA THR A 8 -28.27 -18.71 7.20
C THR A 8 -27.48 -18.90 5.90
N GLU A 9 -27.86 -18.22 4.83
CA GLU A 9 -27.14 -18.28 3.54
C GLU A 9 -25.78 -17.58 3.60
N ARG A 10 -25.65 -16.48 4.34
CA ARG A 10 -24.39 -15.70 4.38
C ARG A 10 -23.43 -16.11 5.48
N ARG A 11 -23.89 -16.80 6.54
CA ARG A 11 -23.04 -17.28 7.64
C ARG A 11 -21.81 -18.09 7.19
N PRO A 12 -21.85 -18.96 6.17
CA PRO A 12 -20.66 -19.65 5.67
C PRO A 12 -19.57 -18.68 5.17
N SER A 13 -19.96 -17.59 4.51
CA SER A 13 -19.01 -16.58 4.02
C SER A 13 -18.35 -15.81 5.17
N TRP A 14 -19.10 -15.53 6.23
CA TRP A 14 -18.60 -14.86 7.44
C TRP A 14 -17.59 -15.76 8.18
N GLU A 15 -17.89 -17.05 8.29
CA GLU A 15 -16.98 -18.03 8.87
C GLU A 15 -15.71 -18.21 8.05
N ARG A 16 -15.81 -18.21 6.72
CA ARG A 16 -14.65 -18.28 5.82
C ARG A 16 -13.74 -17.08 6.01
N LEU A 17 -14.29 -15.86 6.02
CA LEU A 17 -13.54 -14.64 6.31
C LEU A 17 -12.86 -14.73 7.69
N HIS A 18 -13.58 -15.19 8.71
CA HIS A 18 -13.02 -15.36 10.06
C HIS A 18 -11.85 -16.36 10.09
N LYS A 19 -11.94 -17.47 9.37
CA LYS A 19 -10.85 -18.46 9.24
C LYS A 19 -9.63 -17.86 8.55
N LEU A 20 -9.81 -17.15 7.44
CA LEU A 20 -8.71 -16.50 6.71
C LEU A 20 -8.03 -15.42 7.57
N VAL A 21 -8.81 -14.58 8.26
CA VAL A 21 -8.28 -13.56 9.19
C VAL A 21 -7.49 -14.19 10.34
N ARG A 22 -7.93 -15.32 10.91
CA ARG A 22 -7.15 -16.03 11.95
C ARG A 22 -5.84 -16.60 11.41
N ARG A 23 -5.80 -17.03 10.15
CA ARG A 23 -4.62 -17.61 9.49
C ARG A 23 -3.79 -16.61 8.69
N HIS A 24 -4.03 -15.30 8.86
CA HIS A 24 -3.42 -14.24 8.06
C HIS A 24 -1.89 -14.29 7.89
N ARG A 25 -1.18 -14.89 8.85
CA ARG A 25 0.29 -15.03 8.81
C ARG A 25 0.81 -16.02 7.76
N ARG A 26 -0.05 -16.88 7.20
CA ARG A 26 0.33 -17.95 6.25
C ARG A 26 -0.61 -18.01 5.05
N LEU A 27 -1.14 -16.86 4.61
CA LEU A 27 -2.00 -16.81 3.43
C LEU A 27 -1.16 -16.92 2.16
N THR A 28 -1.68 -17.65 1.17
CA THR A 28 -1.19 -17.61 -0.21
C THR A 28 -1.72 -16.36 -0.94
N GLY A 29 -1.18 -16.02 -2.11
CA GLY A 29 -1.67 -14.88 -2.89
C GLY A 29 -3.17 -14.98 -3.23
N GLU A 30 -3.60 -16.17 -3.66
CA GLU A 30 -5.00 -16.46 -3.98
C GLU A 30 -5.92 -16.34 -2.75
N GLU A 31 -5.43 -16.74 -1.57
CA GLU A 31 -6.18 -16.58 -0.30
C GLU A 31 -6.26 -15.13 0.18
N VAL A 32 -5.32 -14.26 -0.23
CA VAL A 32 -5.38 -12.82 0.02
C VAL A 32 -6.45 -12.18 -0.85
N ASP A 33 -6.53 -12.55 -2.13
CA ASP A 33 -7.58 -12.07 -3.03
C ASP A 33 -8.97 -12.53 -2.56
N GLU A 34 -9.11 -13.80 -2.16
CA GLU A 34 -10.33 -14.34 -1.54
C GLU A 34 -10.71 -13.55 -0.27
N LEU A 35 -9.73 -13.20 0.57
CA LEU A 35 -9.97 -12.41 1.78
C LEU A 35 -10.51 -11.01 1.45
N VAL A 36 -10.01 -10.35 0.41
CA VAL A 36 -10.48 -9.02 -0.02
C VAL A 36 -11.91 -9.09 -0.55
N GLU A 37 -12.23 -10.09 -1.37
CA GLU A 37 -13.59 -10.29 -1.88
C GLU A 37 -14.58 -10.52 -0.73
N LEU A 38 -14.25 -11.42 0.20
CA LEU A 38 -15.08 -11.71 1.36
C LEU A 38 -15.22 -10.49 2.28
N TYR A 39 -14.17 -9.71 2.49
CA TYR A 39 -14.25 -8.46 3.26
C TYR A 39 -15.27 -7.49 2.66
N GLN A 40 -15.24 -7.26 1.34
CA GLN A 40 -16.18 -6.35 0.68
C GLN A 40 -17.62 -6.86 0.83
N ARG A 41 -17.85 -8.16 0.63
CA ARG A 41 -19.17 -8.78 0.78
C ARG A 41 -19.72 -8.64 2.19
N VAL A 42 -18.91 -8.92 3.22
CA VAL A 42 -19.32 -8.80 4.62
C VAL A 42 -19.51 -7.34 5.06
N ALA A 43 -18.73 -6.41 4.52
CA ALA A 43 -18.94 -4.98 4.76
C ALA A 43 -20.29 -4.51 4.19
N THR A 44 -20.69 -4.99 3.01
CA THR A 44 -22.02 -4.74 2.44
C THR A 44 -23.12 -5.33 3.30
N ASP A 45 -22.96 -6.58 3.77
CA ASP A 45 -23.92 -7.22 4.69
C ASP A 45 -24.13 -6.40 5.96
N LEU A 46 -23.05 -5.93 6.55
CA LEU A 46 -23.09 -5.06 7.73
C LEU A 46 -23.83 -3.74 7.43
N SER A 47 -23.65 -3.16 6.25
CA SER A 47 -24.38 -1.95 5.85
C SER A 47 -25.88 -2.22 5.73
N VAL A 48 -26.28 -3.34 5.12
CA VAL A 48 -27.69 -3.74 4.99
C VAL A 48 -28.30 -4.00 6.37
N LEU A 49 -27.61 -4.75 7.24
CA LEU A 49 -28.06 -5.03 8.61
C LEU A 49 -28.22 -3.76 9.44
N ARG A 50 -27.28 -2.82 9.34
CA ARG A 50 -27.37 -1.51 10.02
C ARG A 50 -28.55 -0.68 9.51
N SER A 51 -28.73 -0.60 8.19
CA SER A 51 -29.84 0.16 7.59
C SER A 51 -31.20 -0.46 7.87
N ALA A 52 -31.28 -1.78 7.99
CA ALA A 52 -32.50 -2.48 8.40
C ALA A 52 -32.84 -2.25 9.88
N GLY A 53 -31.89 -1.78 10.71
CA GLY A 53 -32.11 -1.49 12.13
C GLY A 53 -32.32 -2.74 13.00
N HIS A 54 -31.90 -3.92 12.52
CA HIS A 54 -32.15 -5.21 13.18
C HIS A 54 -30.86 -5.79 13.78
N ASP A 55 -31.00 -6.32 15.00
CA ASP A 55 -29.99 -7.02 15.82
C ASP A 55 -28.63 -6.29 16.07
N PRO A 56 -28.52 -5.49 17.15
CA PRO A 56 -27.29 -4.81 17.50
C PRO A 56 -26.14 -5.76 17.90
N ALA A 57 -26.44 -6.99 18.36
CA ALA A 57 -25.41 -7.95 18.75
C ALA A 57 -24.73 -8.55 17.51
N LEU A 58 -25.51 -8.95 16.51
CA LEU A 58 -24.98 -9.45 15.24
C LEU A 58 -24.21 -8.36 14.48
N ALA A 59 -24.75 -7.14 14.43
CA ALA A 59 -24.07 -6.00 13.82
C ALA A 59 -22.72 -5.68 14.51
N GLY A 60 -22.66 -5.81 15.84
CA GLY A 60 -21.43 -5.65 16.62
C GLY A 60 -20.38 -6.70 16.27
N TRP A 61 -20.79 -7.98 16.20
CA TRP A 61 -19.88 -9.08 15.84
C TRP A 61 -19.31 -8.92 14.41
N LEU A 62 -20.18 -8.59 13.43
CA LEU A 62 -19.76 -8.36 12.04
C LEU A 62 -18.85 -7.14 11.92
N SER A 63 -19.16 -6.05 12.63
CA SER A 63 -18.27 -4.87 12.68
C SER A 63 -16.89 -5.23 13.20
N GLY A 64 -16.80 -6.05 14.25
CA GLY A 64 -15.53 -6.56 14.77
C GLY A 64 -14.79 -7.45 13.78
N LEU A 65 -15.51 -8.30 13.04
CA LEU A 65 -14.93 -9.14 11.99
C LEU A 65 -14.34 -8.30 10.84
N VAL A 66 -15.10 -7.33 10.34
CA VAL A 66 -14.68 -6.39 9.29
C VAL A 66 -13.48 -5.56 9.73
N ALA A 67 -13.45 -5.07 10.98
CA ALA A 67 -12.32 -4.33 11.52
C ALA A 67 -11.02 -5.16 11.55
N ARG A 68 -11.10 -6.44 11.99
CA ARG A 68 -9.96 -7.36 11.96
C ARG A 68 -9.52 -7.69 10.53
N ALA A 69 -10.47 -7.91 9.62
CA ALA A 69 -10.18 -8.15 8.21
C ALA A 69 -9.47 -6.95 7.58
N ARG A 70 -9.93 -5.72 7.84
CA ARG A 70 -9.25 -4.50 7.39
C ARG A 70 -7.81 -4.41 7.91
N ALA A 71 -7.59 -4.68 9.20
CA ALA A 71 -6.25 -4.70 9.77
C ALA A 71 -5.34 -5.74 9.11
N VAL A 72 -5.90 -6.89 8.70
CA VAL A 72 -5.17 -7.89 7.92
C VAL A 72 -4.91 -7.41 6.50
N ILE A 73 -5.84 -6.78 5.79
CA ILE A 73 -5.62 -6.28 4.42
C ILE A 73 -4.57 -5.17 4.40
N THR A 74 -4.72 -4.18 5.29
CA THR A 74 -3.78 -3.04 5.37
C THR A 74 -2.45 -3.46 5.98
N GLY A 75 -2.45 -4.43 6.91
CA GLY A 75 -1.25 -4.99 7.53
C GLY A 75 -0.52 -6.04 6.68
N ALA A 76 -1.23 -6.83 5.85
CA ALA A 76 -0.65 -7.78 4.89
C ALA A 76 0.02 -7.06 3.71
N HIS A 77 -0.36 -5.80 3.46
CA HIS A 77 0.44 -4.91 2.62
C HIS A 77 1.88 -4.77 3.14
N ALA A 78 2.17 -4.96 4.44
CA ALA A 78 3.54 -5.07 4.98
C ALA A 78 4.30 -6.33 4.52
N GLY A 79 3.59 -7.38 4.07
CA GLY A 79 4.18 -8.49 3.33
C GLY A 79 4.73 -8.04 1.97
N SER A 80 3.99 -7.19 1.26
CA SER A 80 4.45 -6.51 0.04
C SER A 80 5.62 -5.56 0.31
N TRP A 81 5.68 -4.91 1.49
CA TRP A 81 6.88 -4.13 1.91
C TRP A 81 8.15 -5.00 2.09
N ARG A 82 8.02 -6.30 2.38
CA ARG A 82 9.17 -7.22 2.43
C ARG A 82 9.71 -7.53 1.03
N ASP A 83 8.84 -7.66 0.04
CA ASP A 83 9.22 -7.76 -1.36
C ASP A 83 9.73 -6.41 -1.91
N LEU A 84 9.18 -5.29 -1.42
CA LEU A 84 9.72 -3.95 -1.68
C LEU A 84 11.14 -3.80 -1.12
N GLY A 85 11.46 -4.39 0.04
CA GLY A 85 12.82 -4.45 0.58
C GLY A 85 13.77 -5.25 -0.33
N ARG A 86 13.32 -6.37 -0.90
CA ARG A 86 14.11 -7.15 -1.87
C ARG A 86 14.26 -6.41 -3.21
N PHE A 87 13.24 -5.68 -3.64
CA PHE A 87 13.28 -4.77 -4.79
C PHE A 87 14.20 -3.58 -4.53
N PHE A 88 14.22 -3.03 -3.31
CA PHE A 88 15.15 -1.99 -2.89
C PHE A 88 16.60 -2.49 -2.79
N THR A 89 16.80 -3.77 -2.49
CA THR A 89 18.14 -4.35 -2.37
C THR A 89 18.71 -4.80 -3.71
N ARG A 90 17.87 -5.17 -4.70
CA ARG A 90 18.32 -5.65 -6.02
C ARG A 90 18.03 -4.71 -7.21
N SER A 91 16.91 -3.99 -7.22
CA SER A 91 16.48 -3.13 -8.35
C SER A 91 16.88 -1.66 -8.15
N PHE A 92 16.87 -1.16 -6.92
CA PHE A 92 17.23 0.23 -6.59
C PHE A 92 18.72 0.57 -6.79
N PRO A 93 19.70 -0.32 -6.52
CA PRO A 93 21.10 -0.02 -6.81
C PRO A 93 21.30 0.20 -8.32
N ALA A 94 20.68 -0.63 -9.17
CA ALA A 94 20.79 -0.51 -10.61
C ALA A 94 20.22 0.81 -11.16
N ALA A 95 19.14 1.32 -10.57
CA ALA A 95 18.56 2.62 -10.94
C ALA A 95 19.42 3.80 -10.48
N LEU A 96 19.97 3.76 -9.25
CA LEU A 96 20.89 4.79 -8.76
C LEU A 96 22.21 4.82 -9.56
N TYR A 97 22.74 3.65 -9.94
CA TYR A 97 23.95 3.56 -10.77
C TYR A 97 23.74 4.10 -12.19
N ARG A 98 22.51 4.14 -12.71
CA ARG A 98 22.21 4.80 -14.00
C ARG A 98 22.22 6.32 -13.89
N LEU A 99 21.78 6.87 -12.75
CA LEU A 99 21.68 8.31 -12.56
C LEU A 99 23.02 8.96 -12.26
N ARG A 100 24.04 8.21 -11.81
CA ARG A 100 25.38 8.73 -11.47
C ARG A 100 26.02 9.57 -12.58
N TRP A 101 25.82 9.19 -13.85
CA TRP A 101 26.37 9.92 -15.00
C TRP A 101 25.62 11.23 -15.26
N TRP A 102 24.33 11.30 -14.93
CA TRP A 102 23.55 12.53 -15.01
C TRP A 102 23.99 13.53 -13.95
N TRP A 103 24.14 13.08 -12.70
CA TRP A 103 24.68 13.93 -11.61
C TRP A 103 26.11 14.41 -11.91
N LEU A 104 26.97 13.53 -12.44
CA LEU A 104 28.33 13.91 -12.85
C LEU A 104 28.33 14.90 -14.01
N ALA A 105 27.46 14.72 -15.01
CA ALA A 105 27.34 15.64 -16.13
C ALA A 105 26.86 17.03 -15.67
N THR A 106 25.86 17.10 -14.79
CA THR A 106 25.37 18.37 -14.24
C THR A 106 26.43 19.05 -13.36
N ALA A 107 27.15 18.29 -12.53
CA ALA A 107 28.25 18.82 -11.72
C ALA A 107 29.40 19.35 -12.60
N ALA A 108 29.81 18.59 -13.62
CA ALA A 108 30.85 19.00 -14.55
C ALA A 108 30.43 20.25 -15.35
N ALA A 109 29.19 20.30 -15.85
CA ALA A 109 28.67 21.47 -16.55
C ALA A 109 28.68 22.72 -15.65
N ASN A 110 28.29 22.57 -14.38
CA ASN A 110 28.34 23.68 -13.42
C ASN A 110 29.77 24.17 -13.20
N VAL A 111 30.73 23.25 -12.99
CA VAL A 111 32.16 23.60 -12.85
C VAL A 111 32.69 24.30 -14.09
N VAL A 112 32.33 23.84 -15.29
CA VAL A 112 32.73 24.48 -16.56
C VAL A 112 32.18 25.91 -16.63
N VAL A 113 30.91 26.12 -16.28
CA VAL A 113 30.30 27.46 -16.26
C VAL A 113 30.99 28.35 -15.22
N ALA A 114 31.24 27.84 -14.01
CA ALA A 114 31.92 28.58 -12.96
C ALA A 114 33.36 28.99 -13.37
N VAL A 115 34.09 28.09 -14.02
CA VAL A 115 35.43 28.38 -14.55
C VAL A 115 35.37 29.37 -15.71
N ALA A 116 34.42 29.23 -16.63
CA ALA A 116 34.26 30.15 -17.75
C ALA A 116 33.95 31.58 -17.26
N VAL A 117 33.05 31.71 -16.28
CA VAL A 117 32.75 32.99 -15.62
C VAL A 117 33.98 33.52 -14.89
N GLY A 118 34.70 32.69 -14.16
CA GLY A 118 35.92 33.09 -13.45
C GLY A 118 37.02 33.58 -14.39
N VAL A 119 37.23 32.89 -15.53
CA VAL A 119 38.19 33.29 -16.57
C VAL A 119 37.75 34.58 -17.24
N TRP A 120 36.47 34.74 -17.55
CA TRP A 120 35.94 35.98 -18.12
C TRP A 120 36.15 37.16 -17.18
N ILE A 121 35.82 37.03 -15.89
CA ILE A 121 36.08 38.06 -14.88
C ILE A 121 37.58 38.38 -14.74
N ALA A 122 38.45 37.37 -14.85
CA ALA A 122 39.89 37.57 -14.77
C ALA A 122 40.49 38.19 -16.05
N ALA A 123 39.85 37.99 -17.20
CA ALA A 123 40.29 38.49 -18.51
C ALA A 123 39.72 39.88 -18.85
N ASP A 124 38.63 40.30 -18.21
CA ASP A 124 37.98 41.59 -18.39
C ASP A 124 38.17 42.47 -17.12
N PRO A 125 39.18 43.37 -17.09
CA PRO A 125 39.46 44.26 -15.95
C PRO A 125 38.33 45.25 -15.64
N GLU A 126 37.33 45.39 -16.51
CA GLU A 126 36.24 46.35 -16.37
C GLU A 126 35.18 45.94 -15.32
N VAL A 127 35.23 44.70 -14.80
CA VAL A 127 34.31 44.19 -13.76
C VAL A 127 34.87 44.34 -12.33
N GLN A 128 36.07 44.92 -12.16
CA GLN A 128 36.68 45.19 -10.84
C GLN A 128 36.44 46.62 -10.31
N ALA A 129 35.60 47.42 -10.96
CA ALA A 129 35.24 48.78 -10.52
C ALA A 129 33.90 48.82 -9.75
#